data_AF-F4L4B1-F1
#
_entry.id   AF-F4L4B1-F1
#
_cell.length_a   1.000
_cell.length_b   1.000
_cell.length_c   1.000
_cell.angle_alpha   90.00
_cell.angle_beta   90.00
_cell.angle_gamma   90.00
#
_symmetry.space_group_name_H-M   'P 1'
#
loop_
_entity.id
_entity.type
_entity.pdbx_description
1 polymer ?
#
loop_
_entity_poly.entity_id
_entity_poly.type
_entity_poly.pdbx_seq_one_letter_code
_entity_poly.pdbx_strand_id
1 'polypeptide(L)'
;MRKIYLTVDINVNDDFFKEMTGLEKLNFGDILMDADYKDVWYDRGKIVADTILKTQADILIGYAVQTPKDIESLLKKISLNGLFISSVYLGNRKRWDAILAEYQKKYKDHTNWLHYTPEDIAEMYDKNLAELKEELTLNNILIVFI
;
A
#
# COMPACT_ATOMS: atom_id res chain seq x y z
N MET A 1 5.67 -14.12 -17.70
CA MET A 1 4.82 -14.10 -16.49
C MET A 1 4.63 -12.64 -16.13
N ARG A 2 3.38 -12.18 -15.97
CA ARG A 2 3.05 -10.79 -15.67
C ARG A 2 3.58 -10.39 -14.29
N LYS A 3 4.21 -9.23 -14.18
CA LYS A 3 4.76 -8.72 -12.92
C LYS A 3 3.75 -7.83 -12.21
N ILE A 4 3.62 -8.04 -10.90
CA ILE A 4 2.66 -7.33 -10.05
C ILE A 4 3.45 -6.69 -8.91
N TYR A 5 3.43 -5.37 -8.87
CA TYR A 5 4.13 -4.58 -7.88
C TYR A 5 3.12 -3.81 -7.03
N LEU A 6 3.29 -3.83 -5.72
CA LEU A 6 2.42 -3.11 -4.80
C LEU A 6 3.24 -2.19 -3.92
N THR A 7 2.58 -1.17 -3.37
CA THR A 7 3.20 -0.28 -2.38
C THR A 7 2.35 -0.20 -1.12
N VAL A 8 2.99 0.05 0.02
CA VAL A 8 2.32 0.42 1.27
C VAL A 8 2.58 1.90 1.51
N ASP A 9 1.52 2.69 1.40
CA ASP A 9 1.55 4.14 1.66
C ASP A 9 2.51 4.96 0.77
N ILE A 10 2.69 4.55 -0.50
CA ILE A 10 3.55 5.27 -1.46
C ILE A 10 2.80 5.52 -2.77
N ASN A 11 2.98 6.71 -3.34
CA ASN A 11 2.43 7.09 -4.63
C ASN A 11 3.23 6.46 -5.78
N VAL A 12 2.56 6.02 -6.85
CA VAL A 12 3.25 5.56 -8.07
C VAL A 12 4.07 6.65 -8.78
N ASN A 13 3.79 7.93 -8.49
CA ASN A 13 4.50 9.09 -9.02
C ASN A 13 5.74 9.47 -8.18
N ASP A 14 6.06 8.71 -7.13
CA ASP A 14 7.29 8.88 -6.37
C ASP A 14 8.52 8.78 -7.31
N ASP A 15 9.53 9.62 -7.07
CA ASP A 15 10.74 9.70 -7.89
C ASP A 15 11.40 8.33 -8.08
N PHE A 16 11.35 7.46 -7.07
CA PHE A 16 11.88 6.10 -7.13
C PHE A 16 11.29 5.29 -8.28
N PHE A 17 10.00 5.49 -8.59
CA PHE A 17 9.29 4.73 -9.61
C PHE A 17 9.38 5.34 -11.01
N LYS A 18 9.98 6.53 -11.19
CA LYS A 18 10.07 7.19 -12.51
C LYS A 18 10.77 6.32 -13.55
N GLU A 19 11.85 5.67 -13.14
CA GLU A 19 12.66 4.80 -14.00
C GLU A 19 12.02 3.44 -14.30
N MET A 20 10.96 3.06 -13.56
CA MET A 20 10.21 1.85 -13.86
C MET A 20 9.27 2.10 -15.05
N THR A 21 9.71 1.69 -16.23
CA THR A 21 8.96 1.86 -17.50
C THR A 21 8.32 0.55 -17.96
N GLY A 22 7.37 0.64 -18.91
CA GLY A 22 6.72 -0.54 -19.50
C GLY A 22 5.68 -1.22 -18.61
N LEU A 23 5.20 -0.54 -17.57
CA LEU A 23 4.19 -1.05 -16.64
C LEU A 23 3.07 -0.02 -16.45
N GLU A 24 1.86 -0.54 -16.21
CA GLU A 24 0.69 0.25 -15.85
C GLU A 24 0.82 0.75 -14.41
N LYS A 25 0.66 2.06 -14.19
CA LYS A 25 0.80 2.69 -12.86
C LYS A 25 -0.54 3.28 -12.45
N LEU A 26 -1.06 2.83 -11.33
CA LEU A 26 -2.32 3.30 -10.78
C LEU A 26 -2.17 3.51 -9.29
N ASN A 27 -2.65 4.63 -8.74
CA ASN A 27 -2.85 4.72 -7.30
C ASN A 27 -4.19 4.08 -6.94
N PHE A 28 -4.32 3.62 -5.70
CA PHE A 28 -5.59 3.08 -5.21
C PHE A 28 -6.74 4.07 -5.41
N GLY A 29 -6.50 5.38 -5.21
CA GLY A 29 -7.49 6.42 -5.48
C GLY A 29 -8.04 6.43 -6.91
N ASP A 30 -7.20 6.13 -7.90
CA ASP A 30 -7.63 6.05 -9.31
C ASP A 30 -8.57 4.85 -9.52
N ILE A 31 -8.26 3.72 -8.86
CA ILE A 31 -9.10 2.51 -8.87
C ILE A 31 -10.50 2.78 -8.28
N LEU A 32 -10.58 3.65 -7.27
CA LEU A 32 -11.85 4.00 -6.62
C LEU A 32 -12.77 4.79 -7.56
N MET A 33 -12.20 5.72 -8.32
CA MET A 33 -12.98 6.63 -9.18
C MET A 33 -13.65 5.88 -10.34
N ASP A 34 -13.05 4.79 -10.79
CA ASP A 34 -13.55 3.97 -11.90
C ASP A 34 -14.63 2.97 -11.49
N ALA A 35 -14.95 2.88 -10.20
CA ALA A 35 -15.82 1.84 -9.70
C ALA A 35 -17.08 2.38 -9.03
N ASP A 36 -18.24 1.88 -9.49
CA ASP A 36 -19.58 2.29 -9.06
C ASP A 36 -19.92 1.68 -7.68
N TYR A 37 -19.19 2.09 -6.65
CA TYR A 37 -19.32 1.55 -5.29
C TYR A 37 -20.31 2.36 -4.46
N LYS A 38 -21.61 2.14 -4.69
CA LYS A 38 -22.69 2.68 -3.84
C LYS A 38 -22.95 1.88 -2.56
N ASP A 39 -22.32 0.72 -2.40
CA ASP A 39 -22.44 -0.08 -1.17
C ASP A 39 -21.09 -0.74 -0.84
N VAL A 40 -20.91 -0.97 0.47
CA VAL A 40 -19.90 -1.81 1.12
C VAL A 40 -18.66 -1.10 1.68
N TRP A 41 -18.57 -1.16 3.00
CA TRP A 41 -17.38 -1.14 3.84
C TRP A 41 -16.15 -1.72 3.12
N TYR A 42 -15.25 -0.84 2.70
CA TYR A 42 -14.18 -1.11 1.74
C TYR A 42 -13.23 -2.24 2.16
N ASP A 43 -13.17 -3.32 1.37
CA ASP A 43 -12.12 -4.33 1.43
C ASP A 43 -11.06 -3.99 0.38
N ARG A 44 -10.08 -3.18 0.76
CA ARG A 44 -9.02 -2.65 -0.12
C ARG A 44 -8.31 -3.78 -0.87
N GLY A 45 -7.94 -4.85 -0.17
CA GLY A 45 -7.28 -6.01 -0.76
C GLY A 45 -8.05 -6.64 -1.91
N LYS A 46 -9.38 -6.80 -1.78
CA LYS A 46 -10.22 -7.35 -2.86
C LYS A 46 -10.28 -6.46 -4.09
N ILE A 47 -10.34 -5.14 -3.89
CA ILE A 47 -10.47 -4.16 -4.96
C ILE A 47 -9.18 -4.09 -5.77
N VAL A 48 -8.04 -4.06 -5.07
CA VAL A 48 -6.73 -4.15 -5.71
C VAL A 48 -6.60 -5.47 -6.47
N ALA A 49 -7.06 -6.60 -5.89
CA ALA A 49 -7.08 -7.88 -6.60
C ALA A 49 -7.97 -7.86 -7.86
N ASP A 50 -9.14 -7.21 -7.82
CA ASP A 50 -10.00 -7.07 -9.00
C ASP A 50 -9.33 -6.28 -10.12
N THR A 51 -8.65 -5.19 -9.79
CA THR A 51 -7.86 -4.43 -10.76
C THR A 51 -6.76 -5.28 -11.37
N ILE A 52 -6.00 -5.99 -10.52
CA ILE A 52 -4.95 -6.93 -10.96
C ILE A 52 -5.53 -7.99 -11.92
N LEU A 53 -6.73 -8.50 -11.69
CA LEU A 53 -7.33 -9.52 -12.56
C LEU A 53 -7.78 -8.96 -13.91
N LYS A 54 -8.17 -7.68 -13.96
CA LYS A 54 -8.59 -7.00 -15.21
C LYS A 54 -7.40 -6.56 -16.06
N THR A 55 -6.31 -6.10 -15.44
CA THR A 55 -5.13 -5.57 -16.15
C THR A 55 -4.28 -6.69 -16.74
N GLN A 56 -4.05 -6.72 -18.05
CA GLN A 56 -3.21 -7.77 -18.68
C GLN A 56 -1.70 -7.44 -18.67
N ALA A 57 -1.33 -6.18 -18.47
CA ALA A 57 0.05 -5.72 -18.45
C ALA A 57 0.72 -5.87 -17.08
N ASP A 58 2.06 -5.75 -17.05
CA ASP A 58 2.79 -5.56 -15.79
C ASP A 58 2.24 -4.31 -15.09
N ILE A 59 2.02 -4.37 -13.78
CA ILE A 59 1.30 -3.32 -13.04
C ILE A 59 2.01 -2.95 -11.73
N LEU A 60 2.03 -1.65 -11.41
CA LEU A 60 2.38 -1.09 -10.11
C LEU A 60 1.17 -0.39 -9.52
N ILE A 61 0.75 -0.81 -8.33
CA ILE A 61 -0.36 -0.18 -7.60
C ILE A 61 0.17 0.60 -6.40
N GLY A 62 -0.01 1.92 -6.46
CA GLY A 62 0.27 2.89 -5.41
C GLY A 62 -0.77 2.83 -4.30
N TYR A 63 -0.36 3.00 -3.04
CA TYR A 63 -1.26 2.89 -1.88
C TYR A 63 -2.09 1.59 -1.87
N ALA A 64 -1.53 0.49 -2.39
CA ALA A 64 -2.28 -0.74 -2.62
C ALA A 64 -2.73 -1.41 -1.31
N VAL A 65 -1.93 -1.29 -0.27
CA VAL A 65 -2.08 -2.06 0.97
C VAL A 65 -1.87 -1.12 2.16
N GLN A 66 -2.67 -1.29 3.20
CA GLN A 66 -2.54 -0.55 4.45
C GLN A 66 -2.40 -1.47 5.67
N THR A 67 -3.01 -2.65 5.62
CA THR A 67 -3.06 -3.61 6.73
C THR A 67 -2.70 -5.03 6.27
N PRO A 68 -2.29 -5.93 7.18
CA PRO A 68 -2.08 -7.34 6.85
C PRO A 68 -3.30 -8.00 6.20
N LYS A 69 -4.51 -7.65 6.67
CA LYS A 69 -5.77 -8.14 6.10
C LYS A 69 -5.93 -7.81 4.61
N ASP A 70 -5.39 -6.67 4.15
CA ASP A 70 -5.42 -6.32 2.73
C ASP A 70 -4.58 -7.30 1.90
N ILE A 71 -3.41 -7.72 2.43
CA ILE A 71 -2.56 -8.74 1.81
C ILE A 71 -3.29 -10.08 1.75
N GLU A 72 -3.85 -10.54 2.87
CA GLU A 72 -4.60 -11.81 2.95
C GLU A 72 -5.75 -11.85 1.93
N SER A 73 -6.61 -10.82 1.95
CA SER A 73 -7.75 -10.70 1.03
C SER A 73 -7.30 -10.70 -0.44
N LEU A 74 -6.23 -9.97 -0.75
CA LEU A 74 -5.68 -9.87 -2.10
C LEU A 74 -5.12 -11.21 -2.56
N LEU A 75 -4.27 -11.84 -1.74
CA LEU A 75 -3.62 -13.12 -2.05
C LEU A 75 -4.63 -14.24 -2.26
N LYS A 76 -5.66 -14.30 -1.40
CA LYS A 76 -6.75 -15.27 -1.52
C LYS A 76 -7.43 -15.20 -2.89
N LYS A 77 -7.50 -14.03 -3.50
CA LYS A 77 -8.19 -13.81 -4.77
C LYS A 77 -7.28 -14.00 -5.98
N ILE A 78 -6.05 -13.48 -5.96
CA ILE A 78 -5.14 -13.58 -7.11
C ILE A 78 -4.50 -14.96 -7.26
N SER A 79 -4.26 -15.68 -6.15
CA SER A 79 -3.66 -17.03 -6.17
C SER A 79 -4.56 -18.06 -6.87
N LEU A 80 -5.88 -17.92 -6.75
CA LEU A 80 -6.87 -18.74 -7.46
C LEU A 80 -6.75 -18.62 -8.99
N ASN A 81 -6.09 -17.56 -9.48
CA ASN A 81 -5.86 -17.31 -10.89
C ASN A 81 -4.40 -17.56 -11.31
N GLY A 82 -3.59 -18.19 -10.44
CA GLY A 82 -2.18 -18.48 -10.72
C GLY A 82 -1.28 -17.24 -10.82
N LEU A 83 -1.71 -16.13 -10.24
CA LEU A 83 -0.98 -14.87 -10.23
C LEU A 83 -0.25 -14.68 -8.89
N PHE A 84 0.91 -14.04 -8.94
CA PHE A 84 1.79 -13.85 -7.78
C PHE A 84 2.31 -12.41 -7.71
N ILE A 85 2.46 -11.90 -6.49
CA ILE A 85 3.05 -10.58 -6.25
C ILE A 85 4.56 -10.69 -6.44
N SER A 86 5.12 -9.83 -7.29
CA SER A 86 6.55 -9.81 -7.59
C SER A 86 7.34 -9.11 -6.49
N SER A 87 6.89 -7.94 -6.04
CA SER A 87 7.44 -7.28 -4.86
C SER A 87 6.47 -6.27 -4.26
N VAL A 88 6.69 -5.99 -2.98
CA VAL A 88 6.00 -4.94 -2.22
C VAL A 88 7.02 -3.91 -1.77
N TYR A 89 6.75 -2.66 -2.11
CA TYR A 89 7.58 -1.52 -1.76
C TYR A 89 7.08 -0.86 -0.49
N LEU A 90 7.97 -0.71 0.50
CA LEU A 90 7.70 -0.09 1.79
C LEU A 90 8.58 1.15 1.97
N GLY A 91 8.04 2.17 2.63
CA GLY A 91 8.84 3.33 3.01
C GLY A 91 9.93 2.93 4.01
N ASN A 92 11.15 3.43 3.80
CA ASN A 92 12.22 3.26 4.77
C ASN A 92 12.01 4.15 6.02
N ARG A 93 12.84 3.94 7.06
CA ARG A 93 12.74 4.71 8.31
C ARG A 93 12.89 6.22 8.09
N LYS A 94 13.75 6.64 7.15
CA LYS A 94 13.97 8.07 6.85
C LYS A 94 12.70 8.73 6.28
N ARG A 95 11.96 8.05 5.41
CA ARG A 95 10.67 8.53 4.90
C ARG A 95 9.65 8.66 6.03
N TRP A 96 9.60 7.64 6.89
CA TRP A 96 8.70 7.67 8.03
C TRP A 96 9.01 8.79 9.01
N ASP A 97 10.29 8.99 9.36
CA ASP A 97 10.71 10.07 10.25
C ASP A 97 10.34 11.46 9.68
N ALA A 98 10.38 11.63 8.35
CA ALA A 98 9.92 12.85 7.69
C ALA A 98 8.41 13.05 7.80
N ILE A 99 7.61 12.00 7.61
CA ILE A 99 6.15 12.02 7.79
C ILE A 99 5.79 12.35 9.25
N LEU A 100 6.48 11.71 10.20
CA LEU A 100 6.27 11.94 11.62
C LEU A 100 6.62 13.38 12.02
N ALA A 101 7.73 13.92 11.51
CA ALA A 101 8.11 15.32 11.76
C ALA A 101 7.07 16.31 11.20
N GLU A 102 6.50 16.03 10.02
CA GLU A 102 5.41 16.83 9.47
C GLU A 102 4.15 16.72 10.34
N TYR A 103 3.80 15.52 10.81
CA TYR A 103 2.68 15.30 11.71
C TYR A 103 2.87 16.03 13.05
N GLN A 104 4.06 15.98 13.64
CA GLN A 104 4.40 16.72 14.87
C GLN A 104 4.17 18.22 14.71
N LYS A 105 4.56 18.78 13.57
CA LYS A 105 4.30 20.20 13.26
C LYS A 105 2.80 20.48 13.19
N LYS A 106 2.04 19.66 12.46
CA LYS A 106 0.57 19.80 12.36
C LYS A 106 -0.12 19.66 13.71
N TYR A 107 0.34 18.73 14.55
CA TYR A 107 -0.20 18.49 15.89
C TYR A 107 0.05 19.68 16.83
N LYS A 108 1.22 20.31 16.73
CA LYS A 108 1.49 21.55 17.47
C LYS A 108 0.57 22.69 17.05
N ASP A 109 0.27 22.82 15.75
CA ASP A 109 -0.52 23.91 15.21
C ASP A 109 -2.04 23.69 15.39
N HIS A 110 -2.48 22.43 15.52
CA HIS A 110 -3.89 22.03 15.52
C HIS A 110 -4.23 21.01 16.61
N THR A 111 -3.62 21.12 17.79
CA THR A 111 -3.70 20.10 18.86
C THR A 111 -5.13 19.75 19.26
N ASN A 112 -6.05 20.72 19.24
CA ASN A 112 -7.46 20.52 19.58
C ASN A 112 -8.25 19.71 18.53
N TRP A 113 -7.71 19.49 17.33
CA TRP A 113 -8.40 18.86 16.21
C TRP A 113 -7.85 17.46 15.88
N LEU A 114 -6.74 17.06 16.49
CA LEU A 114 -6.12 15.76 16.27
C LEU A 114 -6.30 14.87 17.50
N HIS A 115 -6.87 13.69 17.28
CA HIS A 115 -7.18 12.72 18.34
C HIS A 115 -5.97 11.88 18.77
N TYR A 116 -4.92 11.82 17.96
CA TYR A 116 -3.73 11.01 18.19
C TYR A 116 -2.50 11.88 18.37
N THR A 117 -1.72 11.60 19.40
CA THR A 117 -0.42 12.23 19.62
C THR A 117 0.59 11.73 18.58
N PRO A 118 1.70 12.46 18.34
CA PRO A 118 2.78 11.96 17.52
C PRO A 118 3.34 10.61 17.99
N GLU A 119 3.39 10.39 19.30
CA GLU A 119 3.80 9.13 19.91
C GLU A 119 2.86 8.00 19.53
N ASP A 120 1.54 8.22 19.60
CA ASP A 120 0.54 7.23 19.18
C ASP A 120 0.71 6.85 17.70
N ILE A 121 0.94 7.85 16.83
CA ILE A 121 1.15 7.62 15.39
C ILE A 121 2.43 6.83 15.14
N ALA A 122 3.51 7.11 15.87
CA ALA A 122 4.76 6.38 15.77
C ALA A 122 4.60 4.90 16.17
N GLU A 123 3.94 4.64 17.31
CA GLU A 123 3.68 3.28 17.79
C GLU A 123 2.77 2.50 16.83
N MET A 124 1.69 3.14 16.34
CA MET A 124 0.78 2.53 15.38
C MET A 124 1.51 2.14 14.08
N TYR A 125 2.41 2.99 13.60
CA TYR A 125 3.19 2.69 12.41
C TYR A 125 4.16 1.54 12.64
N ASP A 126 4.97 1.58 13.71
CA ASP A 126 5.95 0.53 13.98
C ASP A 126 5.25 -0.83 14.15
N LYS A 127 4.08 -0.85 14.79
CA LYS A 127 3.22 -2.03 14.88
C LYS A 127 2.72 -2.50 13.51
N ASN A 128 2.07 -1.63 12.74
CA ASN A 128 1.51 -2.00 11.43
C ASN A 128 2.62 -2.47 10.46
N LEU A 129 3.78 -1.81 10.48
CA LEU A 129 4.92 -2.17 9.66
C LEU A 129 5.48 -3.55 10.05
N ALA A 130 5.54 -3.87 11.35
CA ALA A 130 5.96 -5.18 11.82
C ALA A 130 5.00 -6.28 11.34
N GLU A 131 3.69 -6.08 11.53
CA GLU A 131 2.66 -7.03 11.10
C GLU A 131 2.65 -7.22 9.57
N LEU A 132 2.80 -6.13 8.80
CA LEU A 132 2.91 -6.23 7.34
C LEU A 132 4.17 -6.99 6.89
N LYS A 133 5.32 -6.75 7.53
CA LYS A 133 6.55 -7.49 7.20
C LYS A 133 6.40 -8.97 7.50
N GLU A 134 5.78 -9.32 8.63
CA GLU A 134 5.50 -10.70 8.99
C GLU A 134 4.63 -11.37 7.93
N GLU A 135 3.49 -10.76 7.59
CA GLU A 135 2.56 -11.30 6.60
C GLU A 135 3.20 -11.46 5.21
N LEU A 136 3.96 -10.47 4.76
CA LEU A 136 4.69 -10.54 3.47
C LEU A 136 5.76 -11.64 3.47
N THR A 137 6.45 -11.84 4.58
CA THR A 137 7.49 -12.87 4.73
C THR A 137 6.88 -14.26 4.75
N LEU A 138 5.79 -14.47 5.50
CA LEU A 138 5.05 -15.74 5.54
C LEU A 138 4.60 -16.20 4.15
N ASN A 139 4.26 -15.25 3.27
CA ASN A 139 3.81 -15.50 1.91
C ASN A 139 4.95 -15.49 0.87
N ASN A 140 6.22 -15.44 1.29
CA ASN A 140 7.40 -15.41 0.42
C ASN A 140 7.40 -14.26 -0.61
N ILE A 141 6.88 -13.09 -0.22
CA ILE A 141 6.83 -11.91 -1.09
C ILE A 141 8.11 -11.09 -0.89
N LEU A 142 8.74 -10.69 -2.00
CA LEU A 142 9.92 -9.83 -1.94
C LEU A 142 9.57 -8.44 -1.41
N ILE A 143 10.20 -8.03 -0.32
CA ILE A 143 10.06 -6.71 0.29
C ILE A 143 11.20 -5.80 -0.19
N VAL A 144 10.87 -4.61 -0.67
CA VAL A 144 11.85 -3.59 -1.08
C VAL A 144 11.63 -2.31 -0.28
N PHE A 145 12.63 -1.90 0.51
CA PHE A 145 12.58 -0.62 1.22
C PHE A 145 13.08 0.50 0.31
N ILE A 146 12.31 1.57 0.24
CA ILE A 146 12.63 2.74 -0.59
C ILE A 146 12.63 4.00 0.23
#